data_AF-A0A5J6PYM9-F1
#
_entry.id   AF-A0A5J6PYM9-F1
#
_cell.length_a   1.000
_cell.length_b   1.000
_cell.length_c   1.000
_cell.angle_alpha   90.00
_cell.angle_beta   90.00
_cell.angle_gamma   90.00
#
_symmetry.space_group_name_H-M   'P 1'
#
loop_
_entity.id
_entity.type
_entity.pdbx_description
1 polymer ?
#
loop_
_entity_poly.entity_id
_entity_poly.type
_entity_poly.pdbx_seq_one_letter_code
_entity_poly.pdbx_strand_id
1 'polypeptide(L)'
;MPPIRALHPPHAAVMLPCLAAALALGSGLSRPSAAAEALYELETSCSLAGADPVACTVLASDDGDSTRYEHRLGNGTSVLTLRISEDPVVRMERLDASGDNWSALSNAAARFSTNTVCFEGREVCVVNANYLNSIKEERGAALDGRDLVMVRFGADGRVNASCYDEGCEALTR
;
A
#
# COMPACT_ATOMS: atom_id res chain seq x y z
N MET A 1 31.20 52.87 64.31
CA MET A 1 30.09 51.92 64.55
C MET A 1 30.54 50.53 64.11
N PRO A 2 30.45 49.51 64.98
CA PRO A 2 30.64 48.08 64.66
C PRO A 2 29.36 47.54 63.96
N PRO A 3 29.10 46.23 63.70
CA PRO A 3 29.82 44.98 64.02
C PRO A 3 30.00 44.01 62.81
N ILE A 4 30.91 43.02 62.76
CA ILE A 4 31.14 41.78 63.56
C ILE A 4 30.27 40.56 63.12
N ARG A 5 30.99 39.42 62.92
CA ARG A 5 30.60 37.99 63.06
C ARG A 5 29.63 37.40 62.04
N ALA A 6 29.62 36.09 61.77
CA ALA A 6 30.52 34.94 61.93
C ALA A 6 29.72 33.72 61.42
N LEU A 7 30.38 32.62 61.04
CA LEU A 7 30.18 31.28 61.65
C LEU A 7 31.02 30.22 60.90
N HIS A 8 31.94 29.59 61.64
CA HIS A 8 32.30 28.14 61.75
C HIS A 8 31.68 27.09 60.77
N PRO A 9 32.19 25.83 60.74
CA PRO A 9 33.54 25.27 60.94
C PRO A 9 33.88 24.21 59.82
N PRO A 10 34.96 23.41 59.94
CA PRO A 10 35.51 22.56 58.86
C PRO A 10 35.24 21.04 59.01
N HIS A 11 35.81 20.28 58.06
CA HIS A 11 35.97 18.82 57.94
C HIS A 11 34.87 18.05 57.20
N ALA A 12 35.20 17.52 56.02
CA ALA A 12 35.50 16.09 55.82
C ALA A 12 35.53 15.76 54.32
N ALA A 13 36.56 15.00 53.94
CA ALA A 13 36.78 14.48 52.60
C ALA A 13 35.70 13.46 52.20
N VAL A 14 35.26 13.50 50.94
CA VAL A 14 34.90 12.29 50.18
C VAL A 14 35.40 12.46 48.75
N MET A 15 36.11 11.43 48.30
CA MET A 15 36.69 11.28 46.98
C MET A 15 35.62 11.08 45.89
N LEU A 16 36.12 11.20 44.66
CA LEU A 16 35.82 10.42 43.45
C LEU A 16 34.98 11.14 42.37
N PRO A 17 35.54 11.28 41.15
CA PRO A 17 34.88 11.87 40.00
C PRO A 17 34.04 10.81 39.28
N CYS A 18 32.82 11.17 38.90
CA CYS A 18 32.08 10.44 37.87
C CYS A 18 31.50 11.45 36.89
N LEU A 19 32.08 11.47 35.68
CA LEU A 19 31.36 11.89 34.47
C LEU A 19 30.03 11.13 34.44
N ALA A 20 28.92 11.85 34.48
CA ALA A 20 27.62 11.29 34.14
C ALA A 20 27.03 12.11 32.99
N ALA A 21 26.91 11.41 31.88
CA ALA A 21 26.50 11.86 30.56
C ALA A 21 25.17 12.62 30.55
N ALA A 22 25.08 13.53 29.60
CA ALA A 22 23.83 14.09 29.10
C ALA A 22 22.88 12.95 28.67
N LEU A 23 21.72 12.89 29.30
CA LEU A 23 20.55 12.19 28.76
C LEU A 23 19.49 13.26 28.51
N ALA A 24 19.62 13.93 27.36
CA ALA A 24 18.47 14.57 26.75
C ALA A 24 17.47 13.45 26.45
N LEU A 25 16.37 13.41 27.19
CA LEU A 25 15.22 12.60 26.86
C LEU A 25 14.68 13.10 25.52
N GLY A 26 15.17 12.50 24.43
CA GLY A 26 14.57 12.59 23.12
C GLY A 26 13.13 12.14 23.28
N SER A 27 12.21 13.08 23.25
CA SER A 27 10.79 12.81 23.09
C SER A 27 10.64 12.15 21.73
N GLY A 28 10.70 10.81 21.73
CA GLY A 28 10.24 10.02 20.61
C GLY A 28 8.77 10.34 20.42
N LEU A 29 8.49 11.30 19.55
CA LEU A 29 7.19 11.43 18.91
C LEU A 29 6.97 10.10 18.18
N SER A 30 6.35 9.14 18.86
CA SER A 30 5.64 8.05 18.20
C SER A 30 4.59 8.73 17.35
N ARG A 31 4.95 8.99 16.09
CA ARG A 31 4.02 9.45 15.07
C ARG A 31 2.89 8.42 15.09
N PRO A 32 1.63 8.79 15.39
CA PRO A 32 0.55 7.84 15.26
C PRO A 32 0.62 7.32 13.84
N SER A 33 0.68 6.00 13.68
CA SER A 33 0.49 5.37 12.38
C SER A 33 -0.83 5.92 11.86
N ALA A 34 -0.77 6.77 10.84
CA ALA A 34 -1.98 7.29 10.21
C ALA A 34 -2.79 6.05 9.80
N ALA A 35 -4.01 5.93 10.30
CA ALA A 35 -4.89 4.87 9.87
C ALA A 35 -5.08 5.04 8.36
N ALA A 36 -4.87 3.98 7.59
CA ALA A 36 -4.98 4.03 6.14
C ALA A 36 -6.35 4.63 5.74
N GLU A 37 -6.33 5.66 4.90
CA GLU A 37 -7.54 6.41 4.53
C GLU A 37 -8.27 5.65 3.41
N ALA A 38 -9.55 5.33 3.61
CA ALA A 38 -10.32 4.61 2.60
C ALA A 38 -10.53 5.47 1.34
N LEU A 39 -10.07 4.98 0.18
CA LEU A 39 -10.22 5.63 -1.12
C LEU A 39 -11.54 5.25 -1.78
N TYR A 40 -11.85 3.96 -1.82
CA TYR A 40 -13.12 3.43 -2.31
C TYR A 40 -13.36 2.00 -1.83
N GLU A 41 -14.63 1.58 -1.90
CA GLU A 41 -15.05 0.21 -1.69
C GLU A 41 -15.80 -0.29 -2.94
N LEU A 42 -15.54 -1.55 -3.32
CA LEU A 42 -16.14 -2.20 -4.47
C LEU A 42 -16.70 -3.56 -4.07
N GLU A 43 -18.02 -3.71 -4.13
CA GLU A 43 -18.69 -5.01 -4.07
C GLU A 43 -18.66 -5.66 -5.47
N THR A 44 -18.09 -6.86 -5.55
CA THR A 44 -17.86 -7.54 -6.82
C THR A 44 -17.68 -9.06 -6.65
N SER A 45 -17.20 -9.73 -7.71
CA SER A 45 -16.74 -11.12 -7.66
C SER A 45 -15.22 -11.19 -7.79
N CYS A 46 -14.59 -12.05 -6.99
CA CYS A 46 -13.17 -12.34 -7.06
C CYS A 46 -12.94 -13.85 -7.26
N SER A 47 -11.86 -14.22 -7.94
CA SER A 47 -11.39 -15.61 -7.99
C SER A 47 -9.94 -15.70 -7.56
N LEU A 48 -9.60 -16.83 -6.93
CA LEU A 48 -8.26 -17.15 -6.48
C LEU A 48 -7.77 -18.42 -7.18
N ALA A 49 -6.51 -18.41 -7.61
CA ALA A 49 -5.85 -19.54 -8.27
C ALA A 49 -6.68 -20.16 -9.40
N GLY A 50 -7.42 -19.34 -10.15
CA GLY A 50 -8.28 -19.78 -11.25
C GLY A 50 -9.56 -20.54 -10.85
N ALA A 51 -9.91 -20.60 -9.56
CA ALA A 51 -11.16 -21.17 -9.07
C ALA A 51 -12.40 -20.38 -9.55
N ASP A 52 -13.58 -20.93 -9.31
CA ASP A 52 -14.83 -20.25 -9.61
C ASP A 52 -14.95 -18.92 -8.84
N PRO A 53 -15.44 -17.84 -9.48
CA PRO A 53 -15.62 -16.56 -8.81
C PRO A 53 -16.59 -16.65 -7.63
N VAL A 54 -16.25 -15.98 -6.54
CA VAL A 54 -17.07 -15.83 -5.34
C VAL A 54 -17.34 -14.36 -5.05
N ALA A 55 -18.41 -14.08 -4.29
CA ALA A 55 -18.70 -12.74 -3.80
C ALA A 55 -17.51 -12.18 -3.01
N CYS A 56 -17.20 -10.91 -3.24
CA CYS A 56 -15.98 -10.28 -2.79
C CYS A 56 -16.19 -8.78 -2.56
N THR A 57 -15.61 -8.23 -1.51
CA THR A 57 -15.51 -6.78 -1.31
C THR A 57 -14.05 -6.37 -1.41
N VAL A 58 -13.75 -5.34 -2.20
CA VAL A 58 -12.41 -4.76 -2.33
C VAL A 58 -12.41 -3.38 -1.71
N LEU A 59 -11.68 -3.21 -0.62
CA LEU A 59 -11.41 -1.92 0.00
C LEU A 59 -10.03 -1.43 -0.46
N ALA A 60 -9.99 -0.32 -1.17
CA ALA A 60 -8.76 0.38 -1.48
C ALA A 60 -8.53 1.49 -0.44
N SER A 61 -7.32 1.59 0.09
CA SER A 61 -6.94 2.61 1.07
C SER A 61 -5.56 3.17 0.79
N ASP A 62 -5.38 4.46 1.03
CA ASP A 62 -4.08 5.12 1.02
C ASP A 62 -3.33 4.79 2.32
N ASP A 63 -2.15 4.20 2.19
CA ASP A 63 -1.24 3.83 3.28
C ASP A 63 0.02 4.71 3.27
N GLY A 64 -0.09 5.94 2.75
CA GLY A 64 0.97 6.95 2.67
C GLY A 64 1.84 6.80 1.43
N ASP A 65 2.61 5.71 1.36
CA ASP A 65 3.55 5.45 0.26
C ASP A 65 3.03 4.39 -0.73
N SER A 66 1.80 3.91 -0.52
CA SER A 66 1.20 2.87 -1.34
C SER A 66 -0.32 2.88 -1.24
N THR A 67 -0.98 2.37 -2.28
CA THR A 67 -2.39 1.96 -2.16
C THR A 67 -2.45 0.51 -1.71
N ARG A 68 -3.14 0.26 -0.60
CA ARG A 68 -3.46 -1.08 -0.09
C ARG A 68 -4.84 -1.49 -0.57
N TYR A 69 -4.96 -2.73 -1.02
CA TYR A 69 -6.22 -3.34 -1.47
C TYR A 69 -6.51 -4.58 -0.63
N GLU A 70 -7.52 -4.49 0.22
CA GLU A 70 -8.00 -5.62 1.02
C GLU A 70 -9.19 -6.26 0.31
N HIS A 71 -9.03 -7.52 -0.10
CA HIS A 71 -10.05 -8.32 -0.75
C HIS A 71 -10.66 -9.27 0.27
N ARG A 72 -11.94 -9.07 0.61
CA ARG A 72 -12.70 -9.92 1.51
C ARG A 72 -13.54 -10.88 0.68
N LEU A 73 -13.09 -12.13 0.57
CA LEU A 73 -13.74 -13.16 -0.25
C LEU A 73 -14.77 -13.96 0.55
N GLY A 74 -15.82 -14.42 -0.12
CA GLY A 74 -16.85 -15.28 0.48
C GLY A 74 -17.47 -14.62 1.72
N ASN A 75 -17.83 -13.34 1.60
CA ASN A 75 -18.36 -12.50 2.68
C ASN A 75 -17.40 -12.34 3.88
N GLY A 76 -16.09 -12.29 3.63
CA GLY A 76 -15.06 -12.09 4.66
C GLY A 76 -14.52 -13.37 5.29
N THR A 77 -14.82 -14.54 4.72
CA THR A 77 -14.24 -15.83 5.16
C THR A 77 -12.73 -15.90 4.89
N SER A 78 -12.26 -15.19 3.87
CA SER A 78 -10.83 -15.10 3.56
C SER A 78 -10.49 -13.66 3.21
N VAL A 79 -9.32 -13.22 3.65
CA VAL A 79 -8.80 -11.88 3.37
C VAL A 79 -7.50 -12.03 2.58
N LEU A 80 -7.44 -11.37 1.45
CA LEU A 80 -6.24 -11.24 0.64
C LEU A 80 -5.87 -9.77 0.55
N THR A 81 -4.64 -9.44 0.93
CA THR A 81 -4.16 -8.06 0.88
C THR A 81 -3.09 -7.91 -0.19
N LEU A 82 -3.30 -6.94 -1.08
CA LEU A 82 -2.30 -6.47 -2.04
C LEU A 82 -1.87 -5.06 -1.65
N ARG A 83 -0.65 -4.67 -2.02
CA ARG A 83 -0.23 -3.27 -2.02
C ARG A 83 0.45 -2.94 -3.33
N ILE A 84 0.29 -1.68 -3.73
CA ILE A 84 0.90 -1.13 -4.93
C ILE A 84 1.54 0.19 -4.54
N SER A 85 2.86 0.25 -4.67
CA SER A 85 3.68 1.45 -4.40
C SER A 85 4.25 1.96 -5.72
N GLU A 86 4.46 3.27 -5.84
CA GLU A 86 4.80 3.88 -7.14
C GLU A 86 6.14 4.63 -7.17
N ASP A 87 6.65 5.06 -6.00
CA ASP A 87 7.92 5.76 -5.86
C ASP A 87 8.96 4.84 -5.17
N PRO A 88 10.17 4.65 -5.73
CA PRO A 88 10.71 5.17 -7.00
C PRO A 88 10.36 4.34 -8.24
N VAL A 89 9.73 3.19 -8.05
CA VAL A 89 9.29 2.29 -9.13
C VAL A 89 7.98 1.63 -8.72
N VAL A 90 7.11 1.34 -9.69
CA VAL A 90 5.87 0.59 -9.44
C VAL A 90 6.21 -0.81 -8.93
N ARG A 91 5.78 -1.13 -7.70
CA ARG A 91 5.92 -2.45 -7.08
C ARG A 91 4.54 -2.96 -6.69
N MET A 92 4.23 -4.18 -7.08
CA MET A 92 3.03 -4.90 -6.67
C MET A 92 3.46 -5.99 -5.71
N GLU A 93 2.82 -6.07 -4.54
CA GLU A 93 3.14 -7.07 -3.54
C GLU A 93 1.88 -7.65 -2.93
N ARG A 94 1.92 -8.94 -2.58
CA ARG A 94 0.88 -9.64 -1.84
C ARG A 94 1.36 -9.91 -0.42
N LEU A 95 0.51 -9.64 0.56
CA LEU A 95 0.75 -10.04 1.94
C LEU A 95 0.52 -11.55 2.07
N ASP A 96 1.44 -12.24 2.73
CA ASP A 96 1.26 -13.66 3.05
C ASP A 96 0.08 -13.89 3.99
N ALA A 97 -0.36 -15.15 4.09
CA ALA A 97 -1.50 -15.52 4.92
C ALA A 97 -1.25 -15.31 6.43
N SER A 98 0.02 -15.24 6.88
CA SER A 98 0.38 -14.88 8.25
C SER A 98 0.21 -13.38 8.55
N GLY A 99 0.21 -12.53 7.52
CA GLY A 99 0.15 -11.09 7.68
C GLY A 99 1.51 -10.43 7.93
N ASP A 100 2.61 -11.18 7.78
CA ASP A 100 3.94 -10.78 8.25
C ASP A 100 4.88 -10.39 7.11
N ASN A 101 4.77 -11.04 5.94
CA ASN A 101 5.68 -10.81 4.82
C ASN A 101 4.97 -10.43 3.53
N TRP A 102 5.57 -9.47 2.83
CA TRP A 102 5.17 -9.06 1.49
C TRP A 102 5.98 -9.83 0.43
N SER A 103 5.29 -10.45 -0.51
CA SER A 103 5.88 -11.12 -1.66
C SER A 103 5.63 -10.33 -2.93
N ALA A 104 6.66 -10.09 -3.73
CA ALA A 104 6.53 -9.39 -5.01
C ALA A 104 5.64 -10.16 -5.99
N LEU A 105 4.84 -9.42 -6.74
CA LEU A 105 4.09 -9.88 -7.90
C LEU A 105 4.77 -9.35 -9.16
N SER A 106 4.85 -10.19 -10.18
CA SER A 106 5.57 -9.93 -11.42
C SER A 106 4.72 -9.16 -12.43
N ASN A 107 3.40 -9.38 -12.45
CA ASN A 107 2.54 -8.76 -13.45
C ASN A 107 1.07 -8.61 -13.04
N ALA A 108 0.37 -7.69 -13.72
CA ALA A 108 -1.08 -7.56 -13.71
C ALA A 108 -1.62 -7.38 -15.14
N ALA A 109 -2.82 -7.90 -15.40
CA ALA A 109 -3.47 -7.86 -16.71
C ALA A 109 -4.96 -7.63 -16.58
N ALA A 110 -5.56 -6.92 -17.54
CA ALA A 110 -7.00 -6.77 -17.67
C ALA A 110 -7.50 -7.61 -18.85
N ARG A 111 -8.57 -8.37 -18.62
CA ARG A 111 -9.29 -9.14 -19.63
C ARG A 111 -10.67 -8.55 -19.83
N PHE A 112 -10.94 -8.13 -21.05
CA PHE A 112 -12.12 -7.36 -21.43
C PHE A 112 -13.36 -8.22 -21.70
N SER A 113 -13.20 -9.47 -22.14
CA SER A 113 -14.31 -10.43 -22.31
C SER A 113 -14.96 -10.82 -20.99
N THR A 114 -14.17 -10.88 -19.91
CA THR A 114 -14.62 -11.28 -18.57
C THR A 114 -14.73 -10.11 -17.61
N ASN A 115 -14.35 -8.89 -18.04
CA ASN A 115 -14.25 -7.72 -17.19
C ASN A 115 -13.42 -7.95 -15.91
N THR A 116 -12.28 -8.65 -16.03
CA THR A 116 -11.43 -8.99 -14.89
C THR A 116 -10.07 -8.31 -14.94
N VAL A 117 -9.59 -7.82 -13.80
CA VAL A 117 -8.17 -7.51 -13.58
C VAL A 117 -7.56 -8.68 -12.79
N CYS A 118 -6.46 -9.25 -13.28
CA CYS A 118 -5.79 -10.38 -12.66
C CYS A 118 -4.33 -10.06 -12.37
N PHE A 119 -3.85 -10.50 -11.20
CA PHE A 119 -2.46 -10.45 -10.77
C PHE A 119 -1.81 -11.83 -10.91
N GLU A 120 -0.52 -11.85 -11.24
CA GLU A 120 0.28 -13.06 -11.48
C GLU A 120 -0.44 -14.06 -12.42
N GLY A 121 -0.93 -13.53 -13.53
CA GLY A 121 -1.70 -14.28 -14.53
C GLY A 121 -3.14 -14.53 -14.10
N ARG A 122 -3.38 -15.40 -13.11
CA ARG A 122 -4.72 -15.78 -12.61
C ARG A 122 -4.72 -16.14 -11.11
N GLU A 123 -3.67 -15.81 -10.37
CA GLU A 123 -3.61 -16.12 -8.94
C GLU A 123 -4.67 -15.35 -8.16
N VAL A 124 -4.93 -14.11 -8.55
CA VAL A 124 -5.96 -13.26 -7.99
C VAL A 124 -6.63 -12.53 -9.13
N CYS A 125 -7.94 -12.65 -9.29
CA CYS A 125 -8.71 -11.89 -10.27
C CYS A 125 -9.88 -11.18 -9.61
N VAL A 126 -10.13 -9.94 -10.02
CA VAL A 126 -11.22 -9.08 -9.55
C VAL A 126 -12.05 -8.67 -10.74
N VAL A 127 -13.37 -8.85 -10.68
CA VAL A 127 -14.28 -8.30 -11.70
C VAL A 127 -14.45 -6.80 -11.47
N ASN A 128 -14.22 -5.97 -12.48
CA ASN A 128 -14.48 -4.54 -12.41
C ASN A 128 -14.97 -4.02 -13.75
N ALA A 129 -16.24 -4.32 -14.06
CA ALA A 129 -16.86 -3.95 -15.33
C ALA A 129 -16.94 -2.43 -15.52
N ASN A 130 -17.27 -1.67 -14.48
CA ASN A 130 -17.39 -0.21 -14.58
C ASN A 130 -16.06 0.41 -15.00
N TYR A 131 -14.97 0.02 -14.34
CA TYR A 131 -13.64 0.50 -14.69
C TYR A 131 -13.25 0.07 -16.11
N LEU A 132 -13.36 -1.22 -16.44
CA LEU A 132 -12.89 -1.71 -17.75
C LEU A 132 -13.74 -1.23 -18.92
N ASN A 133 -15.04 -1.01 -18.73
CA ASN A 133 -15.89 -0.39 -19.74
C ASN A 133 -15.49 1.07 -19.96
N SER A 134 -15.18 1.83 -18.90
CA SER A 134 -14.72 3.22 -19.05
C SER A 134 -13.41 3.33 -19.84
N ILE A 135 -12.47 2.37 -19.66
CA ILE A 135 -11.25 2.32 -20.48
C ILE A 135 -11.59 2.05 -21.95
N LYS A 136 -12.49 1.09 -22.23
CA LYS A 136 -12.89 0.78 -23.61
C LYS A 136 -13.51 2.00 -24.29
N GLU A 137 -14.34 2.74 -23.57
CA GLU A 137 -14.96 3.98 -24.08
C GLU A 137 -13.91 5.05 -24.36
N GLU A 138 -12.97 5.28 -23.45
CA GLU A 138 -11.90 6.28 -23.62
C GLU A 138 -10.91 5.90 -24.72
N ARG A 139 -10.59 4.61 -24.87
CA ARG A 139 -9.46 4.12 -25.69
C ARG A 139 -9.88 3.24 -26.87
N GLY A 140 -11.15 3.26 -27.25
CA GLY A 140 -11.78 2.29 -28.16
C GLY A 140 -10.96 1.92 -29.40
N ALA A 141 -10.37 2.89 -30.09
CA ALA A 141 -9.55 2.61 -31.28
C ALA A 141 -8.21 1.92 -30.98
N ALA A 142 -7.56 2.24 -29.84
CA ALA A 142 -6.30 1.62 -29.43
C ALA A 142 -6.49 0.20 -28.89
N LEU A 143 -7.69 -0.08 -28.38
CA LEU A 143 -8.08 -1.35 -27.76
C LEU A 143 -8.91 -2.26 -28.67
N ASP A 144 -9.21 -1.84 -29.89
CA ASP A 144 -10.07 -2.60 -30.79
C ASP A 144 -9.50 -3.98 -31.09
N GLY A 145 -10.36 -5.00 -31.02
CA GLY A 145 -9.99 -6.41 -31.18
C GLY A 145 -9.10 -7.00 -30.07
N ARG A 146 -8.72 -6.24 -29.03
CA ARG A 146 -7.86 -6.72 -27.94
C ARG A 146 -8.71 -7.23 -26.77
N ASP A 147 -8.52 -8.49 -26.39
CA ASP A 147 -9.17 -9.06 -25.20
C ASP A 147 -8.31 -8.89 -23.94
N LEU A 148 -6.99 -9.02 -24.05
CA LEU A 148 -6.06 -9.02 -22.92
C LEU A 148 -5.07 -7.87 -23.06
N VAL A 149 -4.99 -7.02 -22.03
CA VAL A 149 -4.06 -5.90 -21.96
C VAL A 149 -3.32 -5.90 -20.64
N MET A 150 -2.12 -5.33 -20.62
CA MET A 150 -1.35 -5.13 -19.41
C MET A 150 -2.03 -4.06 -18.55
N VAL A 151 -1.88 -4.19 -17.24
CA VAL A 151 -2.30 -3.17 -16.28
C VAL A 151 -1.06 -2.52 -15.69
N ARG A 152 -0.93 -1.22 -15.87
CA ARG A 152 -0.03 -0.36 -15.10
C ARG A 152 -0.85 0.32 -14.00
N PHE A 153 -0.19 0.90 -13.01
CA PHE A 153 -0.83 1.70 -11.98
C PHE A 153 -0.30 3.14 -12.13
N GLY A 154 -1.20 4.11 -11.99
CA GLY A 154 -0.88 5.54 -12.03
C GLY A 154 -0.97 6.17 -10.65
N ALA A 155 -0.34 7.36 -10.52
CA ALA A 155 -0.10 8.16 -9.32
C ALA A 155 -1.24 8.29 -8.29
N ASP A 156 -2.48 7.97 -8.66
CA ASP A 156 -3.69 8.06 -7.86
C ASP A 156 -4.24 6.69 -7.40
N GLY A 157 -3.43 5.63 -7.51
CA GLY A 157 -3.82 4.26 -7.17
C GLY A 157 -4.82 3.66 -8.16
N ARG A 158 -5.07 4.31 -9.31
CA ARG A 158 -5.93 3.76 -10.36
C ARG A 158 -5.11 2.90 -11.30
N VAL A 159 -5.75 1.82 -11.73
CA VAL A 159 -5.26 1.05 -12.87
C VAL A 159 -5.19 1.98 -14.08
N ASN A 160 -4.17 1.82 -14.91
CA ASN A 160 -3.97 2.47 -16.19
C ASN A 160 -3.65 1.35 -17.18
N ALA A 161 -4.56 1.04 -18.10
CA ALA A 161 -4.33 -0.04 -19.07
C ALA A 161 -3.15 0.34 -19.99
N SER A 162 -2.17 -0.55 -20.13
CA SER A 162 -1.16 -0.49 -21.19
C SER A 162 -1.23 -1.76 -22.03
N CYS A 163 -0.67 -1.75 -23.23
CA CYS A 163 -0.66 -2.94 -24.07
C CYS A 163 0.64 -3.71 -23.90
N TYR A 164 0.60 -5.00 -24.25
CA TYR A 164 1.80 -5.85 -24.32
C TYR A 164 2.67 -5.54 -25.55
N ASP A 165 2.17 -4.68 -26.44
CA ASP A 165 2.85 -4.15 -27.61
C ASP A 165 2.81 -2.60 -27.61
N GLU A 166 3.50 -1.98 -28.56
CA GLU A 166 3.59 -0.51 -28.73
C GLU A 166 2.23 0.16 -29.01
N GLY A 167 1.17 -0.61 -29.29
CA GLY A 167 -0.14 -0.08 -29.65
C GLY A 167 -0.87 0.66 -28.51
N CYS A 168 -0.39 0.52 -27.27
CA CYS A 168 -0.83 1.34 -26.15
C CYS A 168 0.35 1.74 -25.29
N GLU A 169 1.41 2.27 -25.94
CA GLU A 169 2.44 3.06 -25.26
C GLU A 169 1.76 3.87 -24.17
N ALA A 170 2.25 3.76 -22.94
CA ALA A 170 1.67 4.45 -21.80
C ALA A 170 1.71 5.95 -22.12
N LEU A 171 0.58 6.47 -22.62
CA LEU A 171 0.42 7.88 -22.92
C LEU A 171 0.41 8.55 -21.56
N THR A 172 1.60 9.00 -21.18
CA THR A 172 1.82 9.97 -20.12
C THR A 172 0.95 11.16 -20.46
N ARG A 173 -0.03 11.43 -19.59
CA ARG A 173 -0.61 12.76 -19.52
C ARG A 173 -0.08 13.41 -18.25
#